data_AF-A0AAQ4D5Q6-F1
#
_entry.id   AF-A0AAQ4D5Q6-F1
#
_cell.length_a   1.000
_cell.length_b   1.000
_cell.length_c   1.000
_cell.angle_alpha   90.00
_cell.angle_beta   90.00
_cell.angle_gamma   90.00
#
_symmetry.space_group_name_H-M   'P 1'
#
loop_
_entity.id
_entity.type
_entity.pdbx_description
1 polymer ?
#
loop_
_entity_poly.entity_id
_entity_poly.type
_entity_poly.pdbx_seq_one_letter_code
_entity_poly.pdbx_strand_id
1 'polypeptide(L)'
;MEKTLDVFCDSVAWLTRGEFTEEDLEEAKLACFARVDKPITPGDCGAAAFLHGITDEMKQEHRQRLFSSTKDDVIAAVKRCASEGGCTSSVAVIGPENKFTETGRHWLVHRE
;
A
#
# COMPACT_ATOMS: atom_id res chain seq x y z
N MET A 1 -1.75 -16.20 11.82
CA MET A 1 -0.45 -15.72 11.29
C MET A 1 -0.16 -16.35 9.94
N GLU A 2 0.06 -17.66 9.85
CA GLU A 2 0.34 -18.35 8.56
C GLU A 2 -0.69 -18.00 7.48
N LYS A 3 -1.97 -18.23 7.79
CA LYS A 3 -3.09 -17.85 6.92
C LYS A 3 -3.11 -16.37 6.52
N THR A 4 -2.61 -15.47 7.36
CA THR A 4 -2.56 -14.03 7.07
C THR A 4 -1.45 -13.73 6.05
N LEU A 5 -0.31 -14.40 6.17
CA LEU A 5 0.79 -14.29 5.21
C LEU A 5 0.41 -14.90 3.86
N ASP A 6 -0.28 -16.04 3.86
CA ASP A 6 -0.79 -16.65 2.64
C ASP A 6 -1.76 -15.70 1.93
N VAL A 7 -2.69 -15.08 2.67
CA VAL A 7 -3.62 -14.08 2.12
C VAL A 7 -2.90 -12.86 1.55
N PHE A 8 -1.77 -12.42 2.13
CA PHE A 8 -0.97 -11.35 1.53
C PHE A 8 -0.41 -11.76 0.16
N CYS A 9 0.15 -12.97 0.03
CA CYS A 9 0.62 -13.49 -1.25
C CYS A 9 -0.53 -13.64 -2.26
N ASP A 10 -1.66 -14.20 -1.82
CA ASP A 10 -2.83 -14.42 -2.68
C ASP A 10 -3.44 -13.10 -3.18
N SER A 11 -3.43 -12.05 -2.35
CA SER A 11 -3.92 -10.72 -2.75
C SER A 11 -3.13 -10.10 -3.90
N VAL A 12 -1.81 -10.30 -3.94
CA VAL A 12 -0.96 -9.86 -5.06
C VAL A 12 -1.35 -10.60 -6.34
N ALA A 13 -1.60 -11.91 -6.23
CA ALA A 13 -2.01 -12.72 -7.36
C ALA A 13 -3.42 -12.32 -7.86
N TRP A 14 -4.37 -12.09 -6.95
CA TRP A 14 -5.73 -11.60 -7.24
C TRP A 14 -5.72 -10.26 -7.98
N LEU A 15 -4.93 -9.29 -7.49
CA LEU A 15 -4.74 -8.00 -8.16
C LEU A 15 -4.10 -8.15 -9.54
N THR A 16 -3.09 -9.00 -9.67
CA THR A 16 -2.37 -9.22 -10.94
C THR A 16 -3.27 -9.86 -12.01
N ARG A 17 -4.22 -10.71 -11.59
CA ARG A 17 -5.24 -11.31 -12.46
C ARG A 17 -6.38 -10.35 -12.82
N GLY A 18 -6.45 -9.18 -12.18
CA GLY A 18 -7.50 -8.20 -12.44
C GLY A 18 -8.88 -8.63 -11.94
N GLU A 19 -8.92 -9.46 -10.89
CA GLU A 19 -10.16 -10.06 -10.37
C GLU A 19 -11.05 -9.09 -9.56
N PHE A 20 -10.66 -7.83 -9.43
CA PHE A 20 -11.47 -6.74 -8.88
C PHE A 20 -12.41 -6.16 -9.94
N THR A 21 -13.48 -5.49 -9.52
CA THR A 21 -14.45 -4.84 -10.41
C THR A 21 -14.11 -3.38 -10.68
N GLU A 22 -14.85 -2.72 -11.60
CA GLU A 22 -14.75 -1.26 -11.76
C GLU A 22 -15.32 -0.52 -10.54
N GLU A 23 -16.38 -1.06 -9.92
CA GLU A 23 -16.97 -0.51 -8.70
C GLU A 23 -15.95 -0.50 -7.54
N ASP A 24 -15.20 -1.59 -7.37
CA ASP A 24 -14.11 -1.66 -6.37
C ASP A 24 -13.06 -0.57 -6.61
N LEU A 25 -12.74 -0.26 -7.87
CA LEU A 25 -11.79 0.80 -8.22
C LEU A 25 -12.37 2.19 -7.89
N GLU A 26 -13.64 2.43 -8.18
CA GLU A 26 -14.32 3.68 -7.85
C GLU A 26 -14.41 3.90 -6.33
N GLU A 27 -14.76 2.86 -5.56
CA GLU A 27 -14.79 2.94 -4.10
C GLU A 27 -13.39 3.19 -3.52
N ALA A 28 -12.36 2.51 -4.05
CA ALA A 28 -10.97 2.75 -3.66
C ALA A 28 -10.54 4.20 -3.94
N LYS A 29 -10.92 4.77 -5.08
CA LYS A 29 -10.67 6.19 -5.39
C LYS A 29 -11.34 7.11 -4.38
N LEU A 30 -12.60 6.87 -4.04
CA LEU A 30 -13.34 7.65 -3.03
C LEU A 30 -12.64 7.59 -1.66
N ALA A 31 -12.21 6.40 -1.25
CA ALA A 31 -11.46 6.22 0.00
C ALA A 31 -10.12 6.98 0.00
N CYS A 32 -9.41 7.00 -1.13
CA CYS A 32 -8.19 7.79 -1.29
C CYS A 32 -8.47 9.31 -1.19
N PHE A 33 -9.50 9.81 -1.89
CA PHE A 33 -9.84 11.24 -1.85
C PHE A 33 -10.30 11.69 -0.45
N ALA A 34 -11.04 10.86 0.28
CA ALA A 34 -11.45 11.17 1.65
C ALA A 34 -10.26 11.46 2.58
N ARG A 35 -9.11 10.82 2.33
CA ARG A 35 -7.87 11.05 3.09
C ARG A 35 -7.07 12.25 2.58
N VAL A 36 -6.97 12.42 1.26
CA VAL A 36 -6.19 13.51 0.64
C VAL A 36 -6.88 14.88 0.83
N ASP A 37 -8.21 14.92 0.81
CA ASP A 37 -9.00 16.15 0.88
C ASP A 37 -9.44 16.49 2.31
N LYS A 38 -8.88 15.81 3.31
CA LYS A 38 -9.19 16.07 4.72
C LYS A 38 -8.82 17.52 5.08
N PRO A 39 -9.67 18.23 5.84
CA PRO A 39 -9.35 19.58 6.31
C PRO A 39 -8.01 19.62 7.07
N ILE A 40 -7.20 20.63 6.74
CA ILE A 40 -5.93 20.90 7.41
C ILE A 40 -6.19 21.88 8.56
N THR A 41 -5.61 21.63 9.72
CA THR A 41 -5.75 22.55 10.85
C THR A 41 -4.98 23.85 10.58
N PRO A 42 -5.38 25.00 11.16
CA PRO A 42 -4.66 26.26 10.94
C PRO A 42 -3.16 26.20 11.29
N GLY A 43 -2.78 25.38 12.27
CA GLY A 43 -1.37 25.22 12.68
C GLY A 43 -0.54 24.37 11.71
N ASP A 44 -1.19 23.48 10.95
CA ASP A 44 -0.52 22.61 9.98
C ASP A 44 -0.51 23.19 8.55
N CYS A 45 -1.16 24.34 8.35
CA CYS A 45 -1.15 25.05 7.08
C CYS A 45 0.28 25.37 6.64
N GLY A 46 0.68 24.86 5.48
CA GLY A 46 2.03 25.05 4.92
C GLY A 46 3.10 24.08 5.40
N ALA A 47 2.79 23.19 6.37
CA ALA A 47 3.77 22.23 6.90
C ALA A 47 4.33 21.29 5.81
N ALA A 48 3.47 20.81 4.90
CA ALA A 48 3.88 19.95 3.78
C ALA A 48 4.86 20.65 2.82
N ALA A 49 4.63 21.93 2.53
CA ALA A 49 5.52 22.73 1.69
C ALA A 49 6.84 23.03 2.40
N PHE A 50 6.80 23.35 3.70
CA PHE A 50 7.99 23.69 4.48
C PHE A 50 8.88 22.49 4.76
N LEU A 51 8.32 21.36 5.22
CA LEU A 51 9.09 20.18 5.64
C LEU A 51 9.50 19.29 4.48
N HIS A 52 8.68 19.20 3.44
CA HIS A 52 8.84 18.23 2.36
C HIS A 52 8.91 18.86 0.98
N GLY A 53 8.80 20.19 0.85
CA GLY A 53 8.79 20.87 -0.44
C GLY A 53 7.55 20.58 -1.29
N ILE A 54 6.48 20.04 -0.70
CA ILE A 54 5.26 19.65 -1.43
C ILE A 54 4.39 20.88 -1.65
N THR A 55 4.37 21.39 -2.88
CA THR A 55 3.55 22.55 -3.26
C THR A 55 2.09 22.15 -3.53
N ASP A 56 1.20 23.15 -3.60
CA ASP A 56 -0.21 22.89 -3.89
C ASP A 56 -0.43 22.42 -5.34
N GLU A 57 0.42 22.82 -6.27
CA GLU A 57 0.44 22.31 -7.65
C GLU A 57 0.76 20.81 -7.67
N MET A 58 1.76 20.37 -6.88
CA MET A 58 2.10 18.94 -6.75
C MET A 58 0.94 18.14 -6.17
N LYS A 59 0.22 18.69 -5.18
CA LYS A 59 -1.00 18.06 -4.63
C LYS A 59 -2.11 17.98 -5.67
N GLN A 60 -2.31 19.04 -6.44
CA GLN A 60 -3.34 19.08 -7.47
C GLN A 60 -3.03 18.10 -8.61
N GLU A 61 -1.78 18.01 -9.05
CA GLU A 61 -1.35 17.03 -10.04
C GLU A 61 -1.56 15.60 -9.51
N HIS A 62 -1.20 15.33 -8.26
CA HIS A 62 -1.44 14.04 -7.63
C HIS A 62 -2.94 13.69 -7.60
N ARG A 63 -3.80 14.66 -7.27
CA ARG A 63 -5.27 14.50 -7.28
C ARG A 63 -5.78 14.12 -8.69
N GLN A 64 -5.28 14.79 -9.72
CA GLN A 64 -5.67 14.50 -11.11
C GLN A 64 -5.23 13.10 -11.55
N ARG A 65 -4.02 12.67 -11.19
CA ARG A 65 -3.52 11.31 -11.48
C ARG A 65 -4.32 10.22 -10.76
N LEU A 66 -4.71 10.46 -9.51
CA LEU A 66 -5.60 9.55 -8.77
C LEU A 66 -6.96 9.43 -9.45
N PHE A 67 -7.52 10.55 -9.93
CA PHE A 67 -8.80 10.56 -10.62
C PHE A 67 -8.74 9.77 -11.94
N SER A 68 -7.68 9.98 -12.73
CA SER A 68 -7.49 9.33 -14.03
C SER A 68 -6.99 7.89 -13.96
N SER A 69 -6.73 7.34 -12.77
CA SER A 69 -6.18 5.99 -12.61
C SER A 69 -7.15 4.94 -13.15
N THR A 70 -6.63 3.98 -13.91
CA THR A 70 -7.41 2.87 -14.51
C THR A 70 -7.07 1.54 -13.84
N LYS A 71 -7.86 0.49 -14.12
CA LYS A 71 -7.53 -0.86 -13.64
C LYS A 71 -6.19 -1.35 -14.17
N ASP A 72 -5.87 -1.02 -15.42
CA ASP A 72 -4.59 -1.38 -16.04
C ASP A 72 -3.41 -0.71 -15.33
N ASP A 73 -3.56 0.54 -14.89
CA ASP A 73 -2.52 1.24 -14.10
C ASP A 73 -2.25 0.54 -12.77
N VAL A 74 -3.30 0.08 -12.09
CA VAL A 74 -3.19 -0.67 -10.82
C VAL A 74 -2.50 -2.02 -11.06
N ILE A 75 -2.91 -2.77 -12.08
CA ILE A 75 -2.30 -4.06 -12.42
C ILE A 75 -0.83 -3.88 -12.81
N ALA A 76 -0.51 -2.84 -13.60
CA ALA A 76 0.86 -2.52 -14.00
C ALA A 76 1.73 -2.15 -12.79
N ALA A 77 1.20 -1.37 -11.84
CA ALA A 77 1.90 -1.02 -10.61
C ALA A 77 2.20 -2.26 -9.76
N VAL A 78 1.23 -3.17 -9.59
CA VAL A 78 1.42 -4.41 -8.82
C VAL A 78 2.46 -5.31 -9.49
N LYS A 79 2.39 -5.49 -10.82
CA LYS A 79 3.38 -6.27 -11.57
C LYS A 79 4.79 -5.70 -11.44
N ARG A 80 4.93 -4.37 -11.47
CA ARG A 80 6.22 -3.69 -11.27
C ARG A 80 6.78 -3.93 -9.87
N CYS A 81 5.95 -3.88 -8.84
CA CYS A 81 6.38 -4.14 -7.47
C CYS A 81 6.77 -5.61 -7.26
N ALA A 82 6.06 -6.54 -7.92
CA ALA A 82 6.25 -7.98 -7.78
C ALA A 82 7.30 -8.60 -8.73
N SER A 83 7.80 -7.87 -9.74
CA SER A 83 8.78 -8.40 -10.70
C SER A 83 10.16 -8.68 -10.08
N GLU A 84 10.93 -9.59 -10.69
CA GLU A 84 12.33 -9.85 -10.30
C GLU A 84 13.18 -8.58 -10.46
N GLY A 85 13.57 -7.97 -9.33
CA GLY A 85 14.22 -6.64 -9.26
C GLY A 85 13.31 -5.49 -8.82
N GLY A 86 12.05 -5.80 -8.45
CA GLY A 86 11.09 -4.87 -7.87
C GLY A 86 11.35 -4.58 -6.39
N CYS A 87 10.29 -4.54 -5.59
CA CYS A 87 10.40 -4.20 -4.16
C CYS A 87 11.03 -5.34 -3.36
N THR A 88 11.96 -5.02 -2.46
CA THR A 88 12.46 -5.98 -1.47
C THR A 88 11.34 -6.33 -0.49
N SER A 89 10.98 -7.61 -0.39
CA SER A 89 9.99 -8.08 0.57
C SER A 89 10.64 -8.36 1.93
N SER A 90 10.08 -7.82 3.00
CA SER A 90 10.45 -8.14 4.38
C SER A 90 9.19 -8.42 5.20
N VAL A 91 9.30 -9.33 6.18
CA VAL A 91 8.17 -9.74 7.02
C VAL A 91 8.61 -9.70 8.47
N ALA A 92 7.82 -9.05 9.32
CA ALA A 92 7.98 -9.02 10.76
C ALA A 92 6.63 -9.34 11.41
N VAL A 93 6.64 -10.14 12.47
CA VAL A 93 5.42 -10.48 13.20
C VAL A 93 5.67 -10.37 14.70
N ILE A 94 4.67 -9.83 15.40
CA ILE A 94 4.64 -9.70 16.84
C ILE A 94 3.47 -10.55 17.34
N GLY A 95 3.73 -11.40 18.32
CA GLY A 95 2.73 -12.30 18.87
C GLY A 95 3.33 -13.28 19.88
N PRO A 96 2.48 -14.15 20.46
CA PRO A 96 2.96 -15.22 21.33
C PRO A 96 3.84 -16.21 20.55
N GLU A 97 4.61 -17.01 21.28
CA GLU A 97 5.44 -18.08 20.72
C GLU A 97 4.65 -18.97 19.76
N ASN A 98 5.25 -19.30 18.62
CA ASN A 98 4.60 -20.11 17.61
C ASN A 98 5.57 -21.02 16.85
N LYS A 99 5.13 -22.25 16.61
CA LYS A 99 5.93 -23.27 15.93
C LYS A 99 6.38 -22.87 14.52
N PHE A 100 5.60 -22.02 13.85
CA PHE A 100 5.88 -21.56 12.49
C PHE A 100 7.17 -20.75 12.37
N THR A 101 7.37 -19.76 13.24
CA THR A 101 8.58 -18.94 13.22
C THR A 101 9.76 -19.65 13.89
N GLU A 102 9.48 -20.52 14.86
CA GLU A 102 10.52 -21.29 15.56
C GLU A 102 11.14 -22.41 14.72
N THR A 103 10.36 -23.04 13.84
CA THR A 103 10.83 -24.13 12.99
C THR A 103 11.39 -23.62 11.64
N GLY A 104 11.04 -22.39 11.26
CA GLY A 104 11.40 -21.82 9.97
C GLY A 104 12.84 -21.33 9.94
N ARG A 105 13.69 -21.91 9.06
CA ARG A 105 15.10 -21.51 8.86
C ARG A 105 15.29 -20.05 8.39
N HIS A 106 14.21 -19.36 8.04
CA HIS A 106 14.23 -18.01 7.49
C HIS A 106 13.76 -16.94 8.48
N TRP A 107 13.47 -17.30 9.73
CA TRP A 107 12.96 -16.36 10.74
C TRP A 107 14.01 -16.09 11.82
N LEU A 108 14.20 -14.81 12.13
CA LEU A 108 14.95 -14.34 13.29
C LEU A 108 13.97 -14.08 14.43
N VAL A 109 14.01 -14.92 15.47
CA VAL A 109 13.13 -14.81 16.64
C VAL A 109 13.86 -14.09 17.77
N HIS A 110 13.31 -12.96 18.21
CA HIS A 110 13.79 -12.22 19.38
C HIS A 110 12.86 -12.50 20.57
N ARG A 111 13.44 -12.87 21.71
CA ARG A 111 12.74 -13.07 22.99
C ARG A 111 13.33 -12.10 24.02
N GLU A 112 12.48 -11.38 24.74
CA GLU A 112 12.88 -10.63 25.95
C GLU A 112 13.04 -11.57 27.15
#